data_AF-A0AAE2S9T1-F1
#
_entry.id   AF-A0AAE2S9T1-F1
#
_cell.length_a   1.000
_cell.length_b   1.000
_cell.length_c   1.000
_cell.angle_alpha   90.00
_cell.angle_beta   90.00
_cell.angle_gamma   90.00
#
_symmetry.space_group_name_H-M   'P 1'
#
loop_
_entity.id
_entity.type
_entity.pdbx_description
1 polymer ?
#
loop_
_entity_poly.entity_id
_entity_poly.type
_entity_poly.pdbx_seq_one_letter_code
_entity_poly.pdbx_strand_id
1 'polypeptide(L)'
;MNIPDLGATGIIGVIIVAFFVIGFLKGLIRTVLALICLAIGGYTALWGHEHASELTGPWISNPGPWLPKIIAVITGLVVFFICRFLLKFLVDPFDRSKTGERFGFGLPAALMSLCAGLIVLWAAFTGVRYAGSLAEIRHTRHLVLANHGSDAESVTEPLLMQAKHSLDSSSVGQWQRTTDPFDHPDRIALCKLLIMYHHPQIRQKMLLDRELNELLNDPIFIAAAYDQDVATHSQSGRPRELYHDVAVITALTHSSFATKLQMLDHLGLQELLP
;
A
#
# COMPACT_ATOMS: atom_id res chain seq x y z
N MET A 1 30.28 -25.36 27.11
CA MET A 1 29.28 -25.73 26.08
C MET A 1 30.08 -26.11 24.85
N ASN A 2 30.35 -27.41 24.71
CA ASN A 2 31.34 -27.93 23.78
C ASN A 2 30.74 -28.04 22.37
N ILE A 3 31.47 -27.55 21.38
CA ILE A 3 31.11 -27.57 19.95
C ILE A 3 31.76 -28.78 19.20
N PRO A 4 31.62 -30.06 19.65
CA PRO A 4 31.94 -31.19 18.78
C PRO A 4 30.77 -32.14 18.46
N ASP A 5 29.56 -31.94 19.01
CA ASP A 5 28.38 -32.79 18.73
C ASP A 5 27.58 -32.35 17.49
N LEU A 6 28.15 -31.51 16.63
CA LEU A 6 27.65 -31.23 15.28
C LEU A 6 27.96 -32.38 14.28
N GLY A 7 28.09 -33.62 14.78
CA GLY A 7 28.15 -34.82 13.95
C GLY A 7 26.84 -35.04 13.18
N ALA A 8 26.92 -35.78 12.07
CA ALA A 8 25.88 -36.17 11.09
C ALA A 8 24.42 -35.70 11.32
N THR A 9 23.83 -35.93 12.50
CA THR A 9 22.54 -35.39 12.94
C THR A 9 22.39 -33.87 12.83
N GLY A 10 23.43 -33.08 13.12
CA GLY A 10 23.40 -31.62 12.96
C GLY A 10 23.34 -31.19 11.49
N ILE A 11 24.11 -31.87 10.63
CA ILE A 11 24.13 -31.63 9.17
C ILE A 11 22.79 -32.01 8.55
N ILE A 12 22.23 -33.15 8.95
CA ILE A 12 20.89 -33.60 8.51
C ILE A 12 19.81 -32.60 8.95
N GLY A 13 19.89 -32.09 10.18
CA GLY A 13 19.00 -31.05 10.68
C GLY A 13 19.05 -29.76 9.84
N VAL A 14 20.26 -29.29 9.51
CA VAL A 14 20.45 -28.11 8.65
C VAL A 14 19.88 -28.33 7.25
N ILE A 15 20.07 -29.53 6.68
CA ILE A 15 19.53 -29.86 5.35
C ILE A 15 17.99 -29.87 5.38
N ILE A 16 17.37 -30.48 6.39
CA ILE A 16 15.91 -30.51 6.53
C ILE A 16 15.35 -29.10 6.68
N VAL A 17 15.99 -28.26 7.51
CA VAL A 17 15.60 -26.85 7.67
C VAL A 17 15.74 -26.10 6.34
N ALA A 18 16.82 -26.33 5.58
CA ALA A 18 17.01 -25.72 4.28
C ALA A 18 15.89 -26.13 3.29
N PHE A 19 15.57 -27.42 3.18
CA PHE A 19 14.47 -27.89 2.33
C PHE A 19 13.11 -27.37 2.78
N PHE A 20 12.87 -27.29 4.09
CA PHE A 20 11.64 -26.73 4.65
C PHE A 20 11.51 -25.24 4.30
N VAL A 21 12.57 -24.45 4.48
CA VAL A 21 12.61 -23.03 4.14
C VAL A 21 12.40 -22.83 2.64
N ILE A 22 13.04 -23.63 1.79
CA ILE A 22 12.88 -23.56 0.33
C ILE A 22 11.44 -23.93 -0.08
N GLY A 23 10.88 -25.00 0.48
CA GLY A 23 9.49 -25.41 0.23
C GLY A 23 8.48 -24.37 0.69
N PHE A 24 8.70 -23.80 1.87
CA PHE A 24 7.90 -22.71 2.41
C PHE A 24 7.98 -21.45 1.55
N LEU A 25 9.18 -21.06 1.10
CA LEU A 25 9.35 -19.88 0.24
C LEU A 25 8.71 -20.10 -1.13
N LYS A 26 8.83 -21.28 -1.73
CA LYS A 26 8.13 -21.62 -2.99
C LYS A 26 6.61 -21.53 -2.82
N GLY A 27 6.10 -22.01 -1.68
CA GLY A 27 4.69 -21.87 -1.30
C GLY A 27 4.26 -20.41 -1.15
N LEU A 28 5.04 -19.62 -0.41
CA LEU A 28 4.79 -18.21 -0.12
C LEU A 28 4.77 -17.37 -1.41
N ILE A 29 5.74 -17.56 -2.29
CA ILE A 29 5.81 -16.87 -3.58
C ILE A 29 4.57 -17.19 -4.42
N ARG A 30 4.16 -18.46 -4.46
CA ARG A 30 2.95 -18.87 -5.18
C ARG A 30 1.68 -18.25 -4.61
N THR A 31 1.59 -18.08 -3.28
CA THR A 31 0.44 -17.45 -2.62
C THR A 31 0.42 -15.93 -2.80
N VAL A 32 1.57 -15.27 -2.71
CA VAL A 32 1.69 -13.80 -2.91
C VAL A 32 1.39 -13.44 -4.36
N LEU A 33 1.91 -14.19 -5.32
CA LEU A 33 1.58 -14.02 -6.74
C LEU A 33 0.08 -14.24 -7.03
N ALA A 34 -0.54 -15.21 -6.36
CA ALA A 34 -1.99 -15.41 -6.46
C ALA A 34 -2.79 -14.22 -5.88
N LEU A 35 -2.32 -13.67 -4.75
CA LEU A 35 -2.88 -12.46 -4.13
C LEU A 35 -2.76 -11.24 -5.05
N ILE A 36 -1.62 -11.05 -5.71
CA ILE A 36 -1.43 -9.94 -6.65
C ILE A 36 -2.34 -10.09 -7.87
N CYS A 37 -2.45 -11.29 -8.46
CA CYS A 37 -3.43 -11.51 -9.53
C CYS A 37 -4.86 -11.28 -9.06
N LEU A 38 -5.18 -11.63 -7.82
CA LEU A 38 -6.51 -11.36 -7.24
C LEU A 38 -6.74 -9.85 -7.11
N ALA A 39 -5.74 -9.08 -6.67
CA ALA A 39 -5.81 -7.63 -6.57
C ALA A 39 -5.97 -6.96 -7.95
N ILE A 40 -5.19 -7.40 -8.95
CA ILE A 40 -5.32 -6.92 -10.34
C ILE A 40 -6.70 -7.27 -10.90
N GLY A 41 -7.16 -8.50 -10.70
CA GLY A 41 -8.50 -8.94 -11.10
C GLY A 41 -9.59 -8.09 -10.45
N GLY A 42 -9.48 -7.82 -9.15
CA GLY A 42 -10.40 -6.95 -8.40
C GLY A 42 -10.40 -5.50 -8.92
N TYR A 43 -9.23 -4.94 -9.22
CA TYR A 43 -9.13 -3.60 -9.82
C TYR A 43 -9.79 -3.54 -11.20
N THR A 44 -9.55 -4.53 -12.06
CA THR A 44 -10.22 -4.61 -13.36
C THR A 44 -11.73 -4.85 -13.27
N ALA A 45 -12.20 -5.51 -12.21
CA ALA A 45 -13.62 -5.66 -11.93
C ALA A 45 -14.28 -4.31 -11.62
N LEU A 46 -13.62 -3.47 -10.81
CA LEU A 46 -14.08 -2.11 -10.51
C LEU A 46 -14.08 -1.23 -11.75
N TRP A 47 -13.00 -1.27 -12.55
CA TRP A 47 -12.94 -0.54 -13.82
C TRP A 47 -14.04 -0.99 -14.80
N GLY A 48 -14.28 -2.30 -14.88
CA GLY A 48 -15.35 -2.88 -15.70
C GLY A 48 -16.75 -2.54 -15.21
N HIS A 49 -16.94 -2.24 -13.92
CA HIS A 49 -18.20 -1.72 -13.39
C HIS A 49 -18.47 -0.29 -13.89
N GLU A 50 -17.45 0.56 -13.83
CA GLU A 50 -17.54 1.98 -14.22
C GLU A 50 -17.74 2.16 -15.73
N HIS A 51 -17.10 1.31 -16.55
CA HIS A 51 -17.18 1.38 -18.02
C HIS A 51 -18.17 0.37 -18.63
N ALA A 52 -19.00 -0.29 -17.80
CA ALA A 52 -19.93 -1.33 -18.24
C ALA A 52 -20.88 -0.88 -19.36
N SER A 53 -21.37 0.36 -19.29
CA SER A 53 -22.30 0.93 -20.27
C SER A 53 -21.64 1.22 -21.62
N GLU A 54 -20.34 1.53 -21.64
CA GLU A 54 -19.59 1.77 -22.88
C GLU A 54 -19.22 0.46 -23.58
N LEU A 55 -18.84 -0.58 -22.82
CA LEU A 55 -18.53 -1.90 -23.38
C LEU A 55 -19.75 -2.64 -23.93
N THR A 56 -20.95 -2.40 -23.37
CA THR A 56 -22.19 -3.09 -23.78
C THR A 56 -23.17 -2.24 -24.58
N GLY A 57 -22.90 -0.94 -24.71
CA GLY A 57 -23.67 0.00 -25.53
C GLY A 57 -23.95 -0.42 -26.98
N PRO A 58 -23.04 -1.13 -27.70
CA PRO A 58 -23.35 -1.58 -29.06
C PRO A 58 -24.27 -2.80 -29.13
N TRP A 59 -24.49 -3.53 -28.02
CA TRP A 59 -25.22 -4.80 -28.02
C TRP A 59 -26.53 -4.77 -27.21
N ILE A 60 -26.67 -3.85 -26.25
CA ILE A 60 -27.85 -3.72 -25.38
C ILE A 60 -28.24 -2.25 -25.22
N SER A 61 -29.41 -1.90 -25.76
CA SER A 61 -29.92 -0.52 -25.79
C SER A 61 -30.53 -0.04 -24.47
N ASN A 62 -30.66 -0.91 -23.46
CA ASN A 62 -31.17 -0.58 -22.13
C ASN A 62 -30.46 -1.41 -21.05
N PRO A 63 -29.30 -0.96 -20.54
CA PRO A 63 -28.60 -1.69 -19.48
C PRO A 63 -29.39 -1.56 -18.17
N GLY A 64 -29.99 -2.65 -17.72
CA GLY A 64 -30.59 -2.72 -16.39
C GLY A 64 -29.53 -2.62 -15.27
N PRO A 65 -29.90 -2.21 -14.04
CA PRO A 65 -28.96 -1.99 -12.92
C PRO A 65 -28.17 -3.24 -12.46
N TRP A 66 -28.52 -4.42 -12.99
CA TRP A 66 -27.86 -5.70 -12.75
C TRP A 66 -26.74 -6.00 -13.75
N LEU A 67 -26.75 -5.37 -14.94
CA LEU A 67 -25.79 -5.63 -16.02
C LEU A 67 -24.35 -5.23 -15.64
N PRO A 68 -24.09 -4.04 -15.03
CA PRO A 68 -22.74 -3.63 -14.65
C PRO A 68 -22.10 -4.52 -13.57
N LYS A 69 -22.91 -5.16 -12.72
CA LYS A 69 -22.42 -6.09 -11.70
C LYS A 69 -21.91 -7.39 -12.31
N ILE A 70 -22.62 -7.91 -13.32
CA ILE A 70 -22.22 -9.14 -14.02
C ILE A 70 -20.96 -8.90 -14.86
N ILE A 71 -20.88 -7.77 -15.57
CA ILE A 71 -19.72 -7.41 -16.38
C ILE A 71 -18.47 -7.25 -15.52
N ALA A 72 -18.60 -6.61 -14.36
CA ALA A 72 -17.51 -6.47 -13.38
C ALA A 72 -16.98 -7.84 -12.92
N VAL A 73 -17.88 -8.75 -12.53
CA VAL A 73 -17.50 -10.10 -12.07
C VAL A 73 -16.84 -10.91 -13.19
N ILE A 74 -17.42 -10.90 -14.40
CA ILE A 74 -16.86 -11.64 -15.55
C ILE A 74 -15.50 -11.08 -15.95
N THR A 75 -15.36 -9.76 -16.04
CA THR A 75 -14.10 -9.10 -16.42
C THR A 75 -13.01 -9.40 -15.40
N GLY A 76 -13.31 -9.24 -14.11
CA GLY A 76 -12.36 -9.56 -13.04
C GLY A 76 -11.96 -11.04 -13.03
N LEU A 77 -12.90 -11.95 -13.27
CA LEU A 77 -12.64 -13.39 -13.31
C LEU A 77 -11.76 -13.75 -14.51
N VAL A 78 -12.05 -13.22 -15.71
CA VAL A 78 -11.28 -13.47 -16.93
C VAL A 78 -9.85 -12.95 -16.77
N VAL A 79 -9.67 -11.71 -16.30
CA VAL A 79 -8.35 -11.14 -16.04
C VAL A 79 -7.60 -11.93 -14.98
N PHE A 80 -8.27 -12.35 -13.90
CA PHE A 80 -7.68 -13.21 -12.88
C PHE A 80 -7.16 -14.53 -13.45
N PHE A 81 -7.96 -15.22 -14.29
CA PHE A 81 -7.55 -16.48 -14.90
C PHE A 81 -6.41 -16.29 -15.91
N ILE A 82 -6.44 -15.22 -16.71
CA ILE A 82 -5.36 -14.89 -17.65
C ILE A 82 -4.06 -14.60 -16.89
N CYS A 83 -4.11 -13.74 -15.86
CA CYS A 83 -2.97 -13.44 -14.99
C CYS A 83 -2.42 -14.72 -14.35
N ARG A 84 -3.31 -15.57 -13.80
CA ARG A 84 -2.95 -16.87 -13.21
C ARG A 84 -2.29 -17.81 -14.22
N PHE A 85 -2.77 -17.80 -15.46
CA PHE A 85 -2.24 -18.62 -16.55
C PHE A 85 -0.86 -18.12 -17.00
N LEU A 86 -0.69 -16.81 -17.21
CA LEU A 86 0.60 -16.21 -17.54
C LEU A 86 1.63 -16.44 -16.43
N LEU A 87 1.25 -16.31 -15.16
CA LEU A 87 2.16 -16.58 -14.06
C LEU A 87 2.54 -18.05 -13.92
N LYS A 88 1.60 -18.98 -14.19
CA LYS A 88 1.94 -20.41 -14.25
C LYS A 88 2.92 -20.70 -15.38
N PHE A 89 2.70 -20.11 -16.55
CA PHE A 89 3.59 -20.20 -17.69
C PHE A 89 4.96 -19.57 -17.41
N LEU A 90 5.03 -18.49 -16.65
CA LEU A 90 6.29 -17.80 -16.32
C LEU A 90 7.08 -18.48 -15.20
N VAL A 91 6.40 -19.13 -14.25
CA VAL A 91 7.04 -19.81 -13.10
C VAL A 91 7.47 -21.24 -13.46
N ASP A 92 6.72 -21.94 -14.32
CA ASP A 92 7.08 -23.25 -14.87
C ASP A 92 7.00 -23.22 -16.41
N PRO A 93 7.92 -22.50 -17.10
CA PRO A 93 7.90 -22.42 -18.57
C PRO A 93 8.21 -23.75 -19.26
N PHE A 94 8.73 -24.76 -18.53
CA PHE A 94 9.21 -26.02 -19.09
C PHE A 94 8.83 -27.25 -18.26
N ASP A 95 7.56 -27.38 -17.86
CA ASP A 95 7.11 -28.64 -17.28
C ASP A 95 6.83 -29.66 -18.41
N ARG A 96 7.83 -30.52 -18.65
CA ARG A 96 7.78 -31.87 -19.28
C ARG A 96 7.83 -31.99 -20.81
N SER A 97 9.05 -31.99 -21.34
CA SER A 97 9.46 -33.11 -22.20
C SER A 97 10.15 -34.17 -21.31
N LYS A 98 9.79 -35.44 -21.52
CA LYS A 98 10.19 -36.61 -20.71
C LYS A 98 11.68 -36.98 -20.85
N THR A 99 12.62 -36.07 -20.55
CA THR A 99 14.08 -36.34 -20.63
C THR A 99 14.91 -35.61 -19.56
N GLY A 100 14.27 -34.93 -18.59
CA GLY A 100 14.97 -34.14 -17.56
C GLY A 100 15.42 -34.91 -16.31
N GLU A 101 15.43 -36.23 -16.31
CA GLU A 101 15.75 -37.07 -15.15
C GLU A 101 17.27 -37.23 -14.90
N ARG A 102 18.07 -36.25 -15.32
CA ARG A 102 19.52 -36.23 -15.09
C ARG A 102 19.95 -34.84 -14.67
N PHE A 103 20.02 -34.67 -13.34
CA PHE A 103 20.94 -33.78 -12.61
C PHE A 103 21.36 -32.47 -13.29
N GLY A 104 20.91 -31.34 -12.72
CA GLY A 104 21.80 -30.17 -12.60
C GLY A 104 21.23 -28.78 -12.85
N PHE A 105 20.04 -28.64 -13.43
CA PHE A 105 19.52 -27.31 -13.84
C PHE A 105 18.31 -26.79 -13.04
N GLY A 106 17.97 -27.42 -11.91
CA GLY A 106 16.88 -26.95 -11.03
C GLY A 106 17.31 -25.85 -10.05
N LEU A 107 18.58 -25.85 -9.62
CA LEU A 107 19.08 -24.91 -8.60
C LEU A 107 19.17 -23.46 -9.11
N PRO A 108 19.65 -23.19 -10.34
CA PRO A 108 19.63 -21.83 -10.90
C PRO A 108 18.20 -21.31 -11.13
N ALA A 109 17.29 -22.18 -11.59
CA ALA A 109 15.89 -21.82 -11.78
C ALA A 109 15.15 -21.56 -10.45
N ALA A 110 15.46 -22.36 -9.42
CA ALA A 110 14.98 -22.12 -8.06
C ALA A 110 15.52 -20.80 -7.49
N LEU A 111 16.80 -20.47 -7.72
CA LEU A 111 17.40 -19.22 -7.27
C LEU A 111 16.79 -18.00 -7.99
N MET A 112 16.56 -18.09 -9.30
CA MET A 112 15.93 -17.01 -10.06
C MET A 112 14.46 -16.79 -9.66
N SER A 113 13.71 -17.87 -9.41
CA SER A 113 12.34 -17.75 -8.89
C SER A 113 12.31 -17.26 -7.44
N LEU A 114 13.33 -17.57 -6.63
CA LEU A 114 13.52 -16.99 -5.30
C LEU A 114 13.71 -15.48 -5.39
N CYS A 115 14.64 -15.01 -6.23
CA CYS A 115 14.90 -13.58 -6.44
C CYS A 115 13.67 -12.86 -6.97
N ALA A 116 12.99 -13.41 -7.98
CA ALA A 116 11.75 -12.84 -8.50
C ALA A 116 10.66 -12.79 -7.42
N GLY A 117 10.53 -13.84 -6.62
CA GLY A 117 9.62 -13.90 -5.48
C GLY A 117 9.91 -12.85 -4.40
N LEU A 118 11.19 -12.62 -4.09
CA LEU A 118 11.63 -11.58 -3.15
C LEU A 118 11.29 -10.18 -3.67
N ILE A 119 11.53 -9.90 -4.96
CA ILE A 119 11.17 -8.61 -5.58
C ILE A 119 9.66 -8.39 -5.52
N VAL A 120 8.87 -9.42 -5.82
CA VAL A 120 7.42 -9.37 -5.77
C VAL A 120 6.91 -9.16 -4.35
N LEU A 121 7.50 -9.84 -3.36
CA LEU A 121 7.18 -9.66 -1.95
C LEU A 121 7.51 -8.25 -1.48
N TRP A 122 8.68 -7.73 -1.87
CA TRP A 122 9.10 -6.36 -1.59
C TRP A 122 8.11 -5.35 -2.18
N ALA A 123 7.72 -5.53 -3.45
CA ALA A 123 6.73 -4.68 -4.11
C ALA A 123 5.33 -4.77 -3.44
N ALA A 124 4.94 -5.95 -2.95
CA ALA A 124 3.70 -6.12 -2.20
C ALA A 124 3.73 -5.35 -0.86
N PHE A 125 4.85 -5.38 -0.14
CA PHE A 125 5.03 -4.59 1.09
C PHE A 125 4.97 -3.09 0.82
N THR A 126 5.66 -2.60 -0.22
CA THR A 126 5.54 -1.21 -0.68
C THR A 126 4.09 -0.86 -1.02
N GLY A 127 3.38 -1.75 -1.73
CA GLY A 127 1.97 -1.56 -2.08
C GLY A 127 1.06 -1.45 -0.86
N VAL A 128 1.23 -2.33 0.14
CA VAL A 128 0.47 -2.30 1.40
C VAL A 128 0.76 -1.01 2.17
N ARG A 129 2.02 -0.58 2.25
CA ARG A 129 2.40 0.70 2.87
C ARG A 129 1.77 1.88 2.18
N TYR A 130 1.90 1.97 0.86
CA TYR A 130 1.33 3.07 0.09
C TYR A 130 -0.20 3.12 0.22
N ALA A 131 -0.88 1.98 0.12
CA ALA A 131 -2.33 1.89 0.31
C ALA A 131 -2.75 2.26 1.75
N GLY A 132 -1.98 1.83 2.75
CA GLY A 132 -2.18 2.19 4.15
C GLY A 132 -2.01 3.69 4.39
N SER A 133 -0.99 4.31 3.81
CA SER A 133 -0.75 5.77 3.89
C SER A 133 -1.91 6.58 3.30
N LEU A 134 -2.46 6.15 2.16
CA LEU A 134 -3.66 6.77 1.60
C LEU A 134 -4.89 6.55 2.50
N ALA A 135 -5.01 5.37 3.11
CA ALA A 135 -6.08 5.07 4.06
C ALA A 135 -5.99 5.94 5.31
N GLU A 136 -4.78 6.22 5.82
CA GLU A 136 -4.57 7.16 6.94
C GLU A 136 -5.05 8.57 6.60
N ILE A 137 -4.65 9.13 5.44
CA ILE A 137 -5.08 10.47 4.98
C ILE A 137 -6.60 10.51 4.87
N ARG A 138 -7.20 9.46 4.30
CA ARG A 138 -8.66 9.34 4.16
C ARG A 138 -9.35 9.26 5.52
N HIS A 139 -8.81 8.48 6.44
CA HIS A 139 -9.34 8.31 7.78
C HIS A 139 -9.27 9.61 8.58
N THR A 140 -8.14 10.34 8.54
CA THR A 140 -8.01 11.66 9.15
C THR A 140 -9.08 12.61 8.62
N ARG A 141 -9.32 12.66 7.30
CA ARG A 141 -10.41 13.47 6.75
C ARG A 141 -11.78 13.04 7.27
N HIS A 142 -12.05 11.74 7.34
CA HIS A 142 -13.31 11.24 7.89
C HIS A 142 -13.50 11.64 9.35
N LEU A 143 -12.47 11.56 10.20
CA LEU A 143 -12.54 12.02 11.59
C LEU A 143 -12.81 13.53 11.68
N VAL A 144 -12.13 14.33 10.85
CA VAL A 144 -12.33 15.79 10.78
C VAL A 144 -13.76 16.14 10.36
N LEU A 145 -14.36 15.40 9.41
CA LEU A 145 -15.72 15.63 8.91
C LEU A 145 -16.83 15.03 9.80
N ALA A 146 -16.60 13.86 10.42
CA ALA A 146 -17.57 13.18 11.27
C ALA A 146 -17.89 14.00 12.53
N ASN A 147 -16.96 14.83 12.99
CA ASN A 147 -17.18 15.77 14.09
C ASN A 147 -18.26 16.85 13.79
N HIS A 148 -18.74 16.94 12.54
CA HIS A 148 -19.75 17.91 12.08
C HIS A 148 -21.11 17.31 11.74
N GLY A 149 -21.26 15.98 11.75
CA GLY A 149 -22.50 15.29 11.38
C GLY A 149 -22.86 14.23 12.40
N SER A 150 -24.14 14.14 12.74
CA SER A 150 -24.76 13.18 13.67
C SER A 150 -24.71 11.71 13.20
N ASP A 151 -23.67 11.32 12.47
CA ASP A 151 -23.35 9.94 12.13
C ASP A 151 -22.00 9.59 12.77
N ALA A 152 -22.02 9.52 14.10
CA ALA A 152 -21.00 8.83 14.89
C ALA A 152 -21.16 7.31 14.72
N GLU A 153 -21.32 6.83 13.48
CA GLU A 153 -21.18 5.42 13.18
C GLU A 153 -19.68 5.16 13.22
N SER A 154 -19.25 4.43 14.25
CA SER A 154 -17.87 4.06 14.56
C SER A 154 -16.98 4.07 13.32
N VAL A 155 -16.14 5.10 13.16
CA VAL A 155 -15.20 5.21 12.05
C VAL A 155 -14.19 4.07 12.26
N THR A 156 -14.56 2.89 11.76
CA THR A 156 -13.81 1.67 11.94
C THR A 156 -12.48 1.87 11.26
N GLU A 157 -11.40 1.60 11.98
CA GLU A 157 -10.06 1.71 11.44
C GLU A 157 -9.97 0.90 10.14
N PRO A 158 -9.58 1.52 9.01
CA PRO A 158 -9.58 0.82 7.74
C PRO A 158 -8.59 -0.35 7.79
N LEU A 159 -9.01 -1.52 7.28
CA LEU A 159 -8.19 -2.74 7.26
C LEU A 159 -6.78 -2.54 6.68
N LEU A 160 -6.63 -1.61 5.74
CA LEU A 160 -5.34 -1.25 5.13
C LEU A 160 -4.41 -0.50 6.09
N MET A 161 -4.95 0.31 6.99
CA MET A 161 -4.19 0.99 8.04
C MET A 161 -3.69 -0.02 9.08
N GLN A 162 -4.53 -0.97 9.48
CA GLN A 162 -4.13 -2.09 10.33
C GLN A 162 -3.06 -2.97 9.68
N ALA A 163 -3.22 -3.29 8.39
CA ALA A 163 -2.24 -4.05 7.63
C ALA A 163 -0.88 -3.33 7.56
N LYS A 164 -0.88 -2.01 7.31
CA LYS A 164 0.33 -1.19 7.36
C LYS A 164 0.95 -1.18 8.76
N HIS A 165 0.17 -0.93 9.81
CA HIS A 165 0.67 -0.93 11.19
C HIS A 165 1.28 -2.29 11.58
N SER A 166 0.62 -3.39 11.21
CA SER A 166 1.16 -4.74 11.41
C SER A 166 2.47 -4.95 10.63
N LEU A 167 2.59 -4.41 9.42
CA LEU A 167 3.82 -4.49 8.63
C LEU A 167 4.93 -3.62 9.25
N ASP A 168 4.62 -2.39 9.67
CA ASP A 168 5.56 -1.42 10.26
C ASP A 168 6.08 -1.85 11.64
N SER A 169 5.26 -2.59 12.41
CA SER A 169 5.65 -3.20 13.68
C SER A 169 6.57 -4.41 13.52
N SER A 170 6.67 -4.98 12.32
CA SER A 170 7.52 -6.15 12.05
C SER A 170 8.96 -5.78 11.73
N SER A 171 9.93 -6.60 12.16
CA SER A 171 11.35 -6.38 11.86
C SER A 171 11.65 -6.40 10.35
N VAL A 172 10.90 -7.21 9.59
CA VAL A 172 11.03 -7.28 8.13
C VAL A 172 10.51 -6.01 7.46
N GLY A 173 9.39 -5.45 7.94
CA GLY A 173 8.86 -4.17 7.46
C GLY A 173 9.77 -2.99 7.80
N GLN A 174 10.38 -2.97 8.99
CA GLN A 174 11.38 -1.97 9.39
C GLN A 174 12.59 -2.01 8.45
N TRP A 175 13.13 -3.19 8.17
CA TRP A 175 14.21 -3.34 7.20
C TRP A 175 13.78 -2.89 5.80
N GLN A 176 12.63 -3.33 5.31
CA GLN A 176 12.12 -2.95 3.98
C GLN A 176 11.95 -1.44 3.85
N ARG A 177 11.63 -0.73 4.95
CA ARG A 177 11.48 0.74 5.00
C ARG A 177 12.74 1.46 4.55
N THR A 178 13.90 0.95 4.95
CA THR A 178 15.21 1.55 4.59
C THR A 178 15.51 1.49 3.10
N THR A 179 14.90 0.54 2.39
CA THR A 179 15.06 0.35 0.94
C THR A 179 13.89 0.90 0.12
N ASP A 180 12.78 1.30 0.75
CA ASP A 180 11.55 1.69 0.06
C ASP A 180 11.64 3.14 -0.45
N PRO A 181 11.67 3.38 -1.78
CA PRO A 181 11.73 4.73 -2.32
C PRO A 181 10.39 5.48 -2.23
N PHE A 182 9.28 4.81 -1.88
CA PHE A 182 7.95 5.40 -1.79
C PHE A 182 7.50 5.71 -0.36
N ASP A 183 8.30 5.35 0.66
CA ASP A 183 8.02 5.68 2.04
C ASP A 183 8.37 7.14 2.34
N HIS A 184 7.34 7.99 2.39
CA HIS A 184 7.48 9.40 2.75
C HIS A 184 6.56 9.74 3.93
N PRO A 185 6.97 9.42 5.18
CA PRO A 185 6.17 9.73 6.38
C PRO A 185 5.84 11.22 6.48
N ASP A 186 6.83 12.08 6.20
CA ASP A 186 6.70 13.53 6.21
C ASP A 186 5.59 14.02 5.26
N ARG A 187 5.43 13.34 4.11
CA ARG A 187 4.37 13.68 3.15
C ARG A 187 2.99 13.38 3.69
N ILE A 188 2.86 12.25 4.39
CA ILE A 188 1.60 11.87 5.03
C ILE A 188 1.27 12.86 6.14
N ALA A 189 2.25 13.22 6.99
CA ALA A 189 2.09 14.20 8.05
C ALA A 189 1.65 15.57 7.50
N LEU A 190 2.29 16.05 6.42
CA LEU A 190 1.91 17.29 5.76
C LEU A 190 0.48 17.23 5.21
N CYS A 191 0.09 16.14 4.55
CA CYS A 191 -1.27 15.96 4.03
C CYS A 191 -2.32 15.99 5.16
N LYS A 192 -2.05 15.33 6.29
CA LYS A 192 -2.93 15.35 7.46
C LYS A 192 -3.06 16.76 8.03
N LEU A 193 -1.94 17.48 8.18
CA LEU A 193 -1.93 18.87 8.64
C LEU A 193 -2.70 19.81 7.69
N LEU A 194 -2.55 19.66 6.38
CA LEU A 194 -3.29 20.46 5.40
C LEU A 194 -4.80 20.22 5.51
N ILE A 195 -5.23 18.95 5.62
CA ILE A 195 -6.63 18.60 5.84
C ILE A 195 -7.17 19.24 7.13
N MET A 196 -6.40 19.18 8.22
CA MET A 196 -6.77 19.80 9.49
C MET A 196 -6.82 21.33 9.41
N TYR A 197 -5.90 21.95 8.65
CA TYR A 197 -5.78 23.40 8.52
C TYR A 197 -6.91 24.01 7.69
N HIS A 198 -7.34 23.31 6.64
CA HIS A 198 -8.49 23.73 5.83
C HIS A 198 -9.82 23.62 6.58
N HIS A 199 -9.84 22.98 7.76
CA HIS A 199 -11.01 22.92 8.62
C HIS A 199 -10.99 24.01 9.72
N PRO A 200 -11.91 24.98 9.72
CA PRO A 200 -11.80 26.19 10.53
C PRO A 200 -11.76 25.93 12.05
N GLN A 201 -12.52 24.94 12.54
CA GLN A 201 -12.57 24.63 13.97
C GLN A 201 -11.29 23.96 14.49
N ILE A 202 -10.68 23.09 13.68
CA ILE A 202 -9.44 22.38 14.06
C ILE A 202 -8.26 23.32 13.90
N ARG A 203 -8.26 24.14 12.84
CA ARG A 203 -7.31 25.24 12.68
C ARG A 203 -7.20 26.12 13.92
N GLN A 204 -8.32 26.52 14.51
CA GLN A 204 -8.29 27.33 15.74
C GLN A 204 -7.58 26.59 16.89
N LYS A 205 -7.85 25.29 17.08
CA LYS A 205 -7.15 24.48 18.10
C LYS A 205 -5.66 24.36 17.82
N MET A 206 -5.26 24.14 16.57
CA MET A 206 -3.84 24.04 16.19
C MET A 206 -3.09 25.36 16.36
N LEU A 207 -3.75 26.51 16.18
CA LEU A 207 -3.15 27.82 16.41
C LEU A 207 -2.92 28.14 17.90
N LEU A 208 -3.62 27.44 18.81
CA LEU A 208 -3.42 27.61 20.26
C LEU A 208 -2.17 26.89 20.75
N ASP A 209 -1.77 25.82 20.08
CA ASP A 209 -0.52 25.11 20.36
C ASP A 209 0.66 25.90 19.79
N ARG A 210 1.67 26.13 20.62
CA ARG A 210 2.84 26.95 20.27
C ARG A 210 3.65 26.33 19.13
N GLU A 211 3.85 25.01 19.14
CA GLU A 211 4.70 24.33 18.18
C GLU A 211 4.02 24.24 16.80
N LEU A 212 2.73 23.90 16.80
CA LEU A 212 1.92 23.93 15.59
C LEU A 212 1.79 25.34 15.04
N ASN A 213 1.56 26.34 15.88
CA ASN A 213 1.48 27.72 15.43
C ASN A 213 2.79 28.18 14.75
N GLU A 214 3.96 27.75 15.23
CA GLU A 214 5.23 28.04 14.56
C GLU A 214 5.32 27.38 13.18
N LEU A 215 4.88 26.12 13.04
CA LEU A 215 4.87 25.40 11.77
C LEU A 215 3.83 25.97 10.78
N LEU A 216 2.63 26.30 11.27
CA LEU A 216 1.52 26.82 10.46
C LEU A 216 1.82 28.24 9.92
N ASN A 217 2.68 28.99 10.60
CA ASN A 217 3.14 30.30 10.14
C ASN A 217 4.40 30.25 9.27
N ASP A 218 4.95 29.05 9.00
CA ASP A 218 6.08 28.90 8.10
C ASP A 218 5.66 29.30 6.66
N PRO A 219 6.40 30.17 5.96
CA PRO A 219 6.03 30.61 4.62
C PRO A 219 5.88 29.45 3.63
N ILE A 220 6.61 28.35 3.81
CA ILE A 220 6.51 27.16 2.96
C ILE A 220 5.18 26.45 3.19
N PHE A 221 4.76 26.31 4.44
CA PHE A 221 3.46 25.73 4.79
C PHE A 221 2.32 26.60 4.25
N ILE A 222 2.38 27.92 4.47
CA ILE A 222 1.38 28.87 3.99
C ILE A 222 1.25 28.78 2.46
N ALA A 223 2.37 28.74 1.73
CA ALA A 223 2.35 28.62 0.28
C ALA A 223 1.61 27.34 -0.18
N ALA A 224 1.90 26.20 0.46
CA ALA A 224 1.20 24.95 0.16
C ALA A 224 -0.27 24.95 0.60
N ALA A 225 -0.59 25.58 1.74
CA ALA A 225 -1.94 25.61 2.28
C ALA A 225 -2.89 26.56 1.52
N TYR A 226 -2.37 27.62 0.91
CA TYR A 226 -3.17 28.56 0.11
C TYR A 226 -3.23 28.19 -1.37
N ASP A 227 -2.54 27.13 -1.78
CA ASP A 227 -2.68 26.58 -3.13
C ASP A 227 -4.12 26.09 -3.37
N GLN A 228 -4.70 26.50 -4.50
CA GLN A 228 -6.10 26.24 -4.83
C GLN A 228 -6.36 24.75 -5.07
N ASP A 229 -5.40 24.03 -5.66
CA ASP A 229 -5.52 22.60 -5.93
C ASP A 229 -5.45 21.83 -4.61
N VAL A 230 -4.50 22.17 -3.74
CA VAL A 230 -4.39 21.56 -2.40
C VAL A 230 -5.65 21.75 -1.56
N ALA A 231 -6.22 22.97 -1.54
CA ALA A 231 -7.46 23.24 -0.82
C ALA A 231 -8.65 22.46 -1.40
N THR A 232 -8.68 22.25 -2.72
CA THR A 232 -9.71 21.45 -3.38
C THR A 232 -9.53 19.96 -3.08
N HIS A 233 -8.30 19.44 -3.12
CA HIS A 233 -7.97 18.04 -2.87
C HIS A 233 -8.18 17.64 -1.39
N SER A 234 -7.88 18.53 -0.45
CA SER A 234 -8.15 18.30 0.97
C SER A 234 -9.65 18.18 1.28
N GLN A 235 -10.49 18.94 0.55
CA GLN A 235 -11.94 18.93 0.71
C GLN A 235 -12.66 17.86 -0.12
N SER A 236 -12.12 17.42 -1.27
CA SER A 236 -12.81 16.55 -2.23
C SER A 236 -12.79 15.05 -1.89
N GLY A 237 -11.99 14.63 -0.91
CA GLY A 237 -11.93 13.22 -0.48
C GLY A 237 -11.12 12.32 -1.39
N ARG A 238 -10.20 12.92 -2.13
CA ARG A 238 -9.30 12.25 -3.06
C ARG A 238 -7.88 12.27 -2.48
N PRO A 239 -7.57 11.39 -1.49
CA PRO A 239 -6.29 11.41 -0.77
C PRO A 239 -5.09 11.17 -1.70
N ARG A 240 -5.29 10.48 -2.83
CA ARG A 240 -4.26 10.24 -3.83
C ARG A 240 -3.82 11.53 -4.53
N GLU A 241 -4.76 12.40 -4.87
CA GLU A 241 -4.48 13.66 -5.56
C GLU A 241 -3.71 14.58 -4.62
N LEU A 242 -4.15 14.72 -3.36
CA LEU A 242 -3.43 15.48 -2.35
C LEU A 242 -2.00 14.97 -2.10
N TYR A 243 -1.81 13.64 -2.05
CA TYR A 243 -0.49 13.04 -1.81
C TYR A 243 0.50 13.22 -2.98
N HIS A 244 0.01 13.44 -4.20
CA HIS A 244 0.86 13.66 -5.38
C HIS A 244 0.87 15.12 -5.84
N ASP A 245 0.29 16.01 -5.05
CA ASP A 245 0.21 17.42 -5.38
C ASP A 245 1.60 18.07 -5.45
N VAL A 246 1.79 18.92 -6.45
CA VAL A 246 3.08 19.56 -6.73
C VAL A 246 3.49 20.49 -5.58
N ALA A 247 2.55 21.21 -4.97
CA ALA A 247 2.83 22.10 -3.86
C ALA A 247 3.27 21.31 -2.62
N VAL A 248 2.65 20.15 -2.36
CA VAL A 248 3.01 19.24 -1.27
C VAL A 248 4.42 18.66 -1.48
N ILE A 249 4.74 18.21 -2.70
CA ILE A 249 6.07 17.68 -3.03
C ILE A 249 7.15 18.78 -2.94
N THR A 250 6.83 19.98 -3.42
CA THR A 250 7.75 21.13 -3.42
C THR A 250 8.06 21.57 -1.98
N ALA A 251 7.05 21.63 -1.11
CA ALA A 251 7.23 21.99 0.30
C ALA A 251 8.24 21.08 1.02
N LEU A 252 8.20 19.77 0.73
CA LEU A 252 9.10 18.77 1.33
C LEU A 252 10.51 18.75 0.71
N THR A 253 10.69 19.40 -0.44
CA THR A 253 12.02 19.57 -1.04
C THR A 253 12.88 20.52 -0.20
N HIS A 254 12.26 21.40 0.61
CA HIS A 254 12.97 22.26 1.56
C HIS A 254 13.31 21.50 2.85
N SER A 255 14.59 21.14 3.01
CA SER A 255 15.07 20.33 4.15
C SER A 255 14.81 20.97 5.52
N SER A 256 14.82 22.29 5.62
CA SER A 256 14.51 23.02 6.86
C SER A 256 13.07 22.80 7.30
N PHE A 257 12.12 22.76 6.35
CA PHE A 257 10.71 22.54 6.62
C PHE A 257 10.44 21.07 6.93
N ALA A 258 11.01 20.14 6.16
CA ALA A 258 10.89 18.71 6.40
C ALA A 258 11.39 18.32 7.80
N THR A 259 12.49 18.91 8.27
CA THR A 259 13.03 18.65 9.61
C THR A 259 12.09 19.12 10.72
N LYS A 260 11.52 20.34 10.59
CA LYS A 260 10.52 20.85 11.54
C LYS A 260 9.28 19.96 11.59
N LEU A 261 8.83 19.47 10.44
CA LEU A 261 7.67 18.59 10.34
C LEU A 261 7.91 17.23 11.02
N GLN A 262 9.10 16.65 10.86
CA GLN A 262 9.50 15.40 11.52
C GLN A 262 9.54 15.52 13.05
N MET A 263 9.96 16.67 13.58
CA MET A 263 9.92 16.93 15.02
C MET A 263 8.49 16.93 15.57
N LEU A 264 7.53 17.36 14.75
CA LEU A 264 6.13 17.52 15.14
C LEU A 264 5.32 16.22 14.99
N ASP A 265 5.64 15.36 14.01
CA ASP A 265 5.01 14.03 13.86
C ASP A 265 5.23 13.15 15.11
N HIS A 266 6.34 13.38 15.83
CA HIS A 266 6.62 12.75 17.13
C HIS A 266 5.77 13.28 18.31
N LEU A 267 5.10 14.44 18.17
CA LEU A 267 4.41 15.15 19.25
C LEU A 267 2.88 15.08 19.19
N GLY A 268 2.32 14.22 18.33
CA GLY A 268 0.94 13.75 18.49
C GLY A 268 -0.12 14.54 17.72
N LEU A 269 -0.08 14.47 16.38
CA LEU A 269 -1.23 14.84 15.53
C LEU A 269 -2.52 14.06 15.89
N GLN A 270 -2.39 12.93 16.60
CA GLN A 270 -3.50 12.15 17.15
C GLN A 270 -4.19 12.80 18.34
N GLU A 271 -3.53 13.64 19.16
CA GLU A 271 -4.17 14.31 20.30
C GLU A 271 -5.12 15.45 19.87
N LEU A 272 -4.96 15.95 18.64
CA LEU A 272 -5.81 16.98 18.05
C LEU A 272 -7.06 16.41 17.38
N LEU A 273 -7.05 15.10 17.10
CA LEU A 273 -8.20 14.34 16.65
C LEU A 273 -8.93 13.81 17.90
N PRO A 274 -10.27 13.88 17.96
CA PRO A 274 -11.01 13.30 19.08
C PRO A 274 -10.89 11.78 19.15
#